data_AF-A0A6L6XK60-F1
#
_entry.id   AF-A0A6L6XK60-F1
#
_cell.length_a   1.000
_cell.length_b   1.000
_cell.length_c   1.000
_cell.angle_alpha   90.00
_cell.angle_beta   90.00
_cell.angle_gamma   90.00
#
_symmetry.space_group_name_H-M   'P 1'
#
loop_
_entity.id
_entity.type
_entity.pdbx_description
1 polymer ?
#
loop_
_entity_poly.entity_id
_entity_poly.type
_entity_poly.pdbx_seq_one_letter_code
_entity_poly.pdbx_strand_id
1 'polypeptide(L)'
;MLRIPQFGEIVDGDMRPIALSRALPAALLALALVTGASPSYAGSTVSTTPDESAASPARARAVALTVTGPQQVAAGGRVVLTGKVRTADGRVRRTRVVQVAERRDDHWVVVGRTRSTKRGAYRISLAAGSDAGDRVFRAQAPRVQRLRAVRTGALSVRVVASQVERPDDWTFLMDGGSRWNPCEPITWSYNPAGEAYDALADVTAAFSKIASASGLTFQYAGPTPLVYLGASNALTGGADITIGWANARLLSSLVNSVVGLGGALGTKVSGHDVAWELTRGWVTLDNADPLRPRPGFGASSFGQVLLHETLHVLGLGHAEQPTQLMYPVATGQNTTFGAGDLAGIARIGAGPGCL
;
A
#
# COMPACT_ATOMS: atom_id res chain seq x y z
N MET A 1 -8.81 -46.74 -33.54
CA MET A 1 -8.46 -46.58 -32.11
C MET A 1 -8.36 -45.09 -31.82
N LEU A 2 -9.39 -44.50 -31.23
CA LEU A 2 -9.41 -43.08 -30.85
C LEU A 2 -8.45 -42.87 -29.66
N ARG A 3 -7.45 -41.99 -29.83
CA ARG A 3 -6.63 -41.50 -28.72
C ARG A 3 -7.45 -40.49 -27.91
N ILE A 4 -7.66 -40.81 -26.65
CA ILE A 4 -8.20 -39.92 -25.62
C ILE A 4 -7.08 -38.95 -25.23
N PRO A 5 -7.23 -37.62 -25.36
CA PRO A 5 -6.23 -36.69 -24.85
C PRO A 5 -6.27 -36.65 -23.32
N GLN A 6 -5.09 -36.68 -22.71
CA GLN A 6 -4.88 -36.61 -21.28
C GLN A 6 -5.42 -35.27 -20.74
N PHE A 7 -6.31 -35.34 -19.74
CA PHE A 7 -6.80 -34.19 -19.01
C PHE A 7 -5.65 -33.52 -18.24
N GLY A 8 -5.57 -32.19 -18.28
CA GLY A 8 -4.55 -31.39 -17.61
C GLY A 8 -4.47 -31.66 -16.11
N GLU A 9 -3.26 -31.58 -15.56
CA GLU A 9 -2.99 -31.75 -14.13
C GLU A 9 -3.63 -30.58 -13.35
N ILE A 10 -4.39 -30.91 -12.29
CA ILE A 10 -4.71 -29.96 -11.24
C ILE A 10 -3.41 -29.79 -10.45
N VAL A 11 -2.78 -28.63 -10.57
CA VAL A 11 -1.60 -28.31 -9.77
C VAL A 11 -2.06 -27.41 -8.64
N ASP A 12 -2.17 -27.98 -7.44
CA ASP A 12 -2.28 -27.25 -6.17
C ASP A 12 -0.94 -26.52 -5.91
N GLY A 13 -0.67 -25.47 -6.69
CA GLY A 13 0.44 -24.56 -6.43
C GLY A 13 0.06 -23.69 -5.23
N ASP A 14 0.64 -23.98 -4.06
CA ASP A 14 0.64 -23.21 -2.80
C ASP A 14 -0.55 -22.22 -2.63
N MET A 15 -1.78 -22.70 -2.83
CA MET A 15 -3.01 -21.90 -2.76
C MET A 15 -3.31 -21.61 -1.29
N ARG A 16 -2.67 -20.57 -0.74
CA ARG A 16 -3.08 -19.98 0.53
C ARG A 16 -4.15 -18.94 0.25
N PRO A 17 -5.43 -19.19 0.53
CA PRO A 17 -6.48 -18.22 0.23
C PRO A 17 -6.28 -16.90 0.98
N ILE A 18 -6.67 -15.76 0.37
CA ILE A 18 -6.51 -14.45 1.00
C ILE A 18 -7.39 -14.34 2.25
N ALA A 19 -6.76 -13.98 3.37
CA ALA A 19 -7.45 -13.75 4.63
C ALA A 19 -7.62 -12.26 4.93
N LEU A 20 -8.70 -11.88 5.62
CA LEU A 20 -8.81 -10.53 6.20
C LEU A 20 -7.92 -10.38 7.44
N SER A 21 -7.20 -9.26 7.54
CA SER A 21 -6.57 -8.87 8.80
C SER A 21 -7.66 -8.51 9.83
N ARG A 22 -7.67 -9.19 10.98
CA ARG A 22 -8.51 -8.80 12.14
C ARG A 22 -7.96 -7.54 12.79
N ALA A 23 -8.09 -6.39 12.15
CA ALA A 23 -7.76 -5.09 12.71
C ALA A 23 -9.05 -4.31 13.03
N LEU A 24 -9.17 -3.86 14.29
CA LEU A 24 -10.22 -2.94 14.74
C LEU A 24 -10.20 -1.64 13.91
N PRO A 25 -11.36 -0.99 13.67
CA PRO A 25 -11.48 0.05 12.66
C PRO A 25 -10.74 1.33 13.08
N ALA A 26 -9.75 1.74 12.28
CA ALA A 26 -9.18 3.09 12.33
C ALA A 26 -9.73 3.91 11.15
N ALA A 27 -10.18 5.13 11.48
CA ALA A 27 -10.95 6.01 10.63
C ALA A 27 -10.24 6.46 9.33
N LEU A 28 -11.05 6.61 8.27
CA LEU A 28 -10.67 7.15 6.96
C LEU A 28 -10.04 8.54 7.06
N LEU A 29 -8.98 8.80 6.28
CA LEU A 29 -8.70 10.14 5.77
C LEU A 29 -8.24 10.07 4.30
N ALA A 30 -8.86 10.91 3.48
CA ALA A 30 -8.75 10.94 2.02
C ALA A 30 -7.34 11.25 1.50
N LEU A 31 -6.96 10.57 0.41
CA LEU A 31 -5.69 10.70 -0.29
C LEU A 31 -5.87 11.58 -1.55
N ALA A 32 -5.08 12.63 -1.67
CA ALA A 32 -4.94 13.40 -2.91
C ALA A 32 -3.64 12.96 -3.61
N LEU A 33 -3.77 12.55 -4.88
CA LEU A 33 -2.67 12.20 -5.77
C LEU A 33 -1.92 13.47 -6.22
N VAL A 34 -0.59 13.43 -6.19
CA VAL A 34 0.26 14.39 -6.94
C VAL A 34 1.26 13.59 -7.75
N THR A 35 1.28 13.88 -9.04
CA THR A 35 2.13 13.27 -10.08
C THR A 35 3.59 13.70 -9.96
N GLY A 36 4.45 12.87 -10.54
CA GLY A 36 5.90 12.93 -10.44
C GLY A 36 6.53 14.25 -10.92
N ALA A 37 7.27 14.87 -10.02
CA ALA A 37 8.48 15.64 -10.28
C ALA A 37 9.33 15.58 -9.01
N SER A 38 10.64 15.39 -9.14
CA SER A 38 11.56 15.33 -7.99
C SER A 38 11.33 16.54 -7.06
N PRO A 39 10.92 16.36 -5.78
CA PRO A 39 10.56 17.50 -4.98
C PRO A 39 11.84 18.18 -4.48
N SER A 40 12.01 19.43 -4.90
CA SER A 40 12.45 20.44 -3.94
C SER A 40 11.42 20.43 -2.80
N TYR A 41 11.72 19.74 -1.70
CA TYR A 41 10.82 19.65 -0.55
C TYR A 41 10.51 21.05 -0.03
N ALA A 42 9.29 21.53 -0.28
CA ALA A 42 8.79 22.77 0.29
C ALA A 42 8.82 22.64 1.82
N GLY A 43 9.78 23.31 2.46
CA GLY A 43 9.93 23.30 3.90
C GLY A 43 8.92 24.21 4.57
N SER A 44 8.16 23.71 5.53
CA SER A 44 7.30 24.55 6.37
C SER A 44 8.17 25.26 7.41
N THR A 45 8.08 26.59 7.48
CA THR A 45 8.82 27.40 8.45
C THR A 45 7.88 27.98 9.48
N VAL A 46 8.16 27.71 10.76
CA VAL A 46 7.41 28.23 11.91
C VAL A 46 8.33 29.12 12.74
N SER A 47 7.80 30.26 13.18
CA SER A 47 8.52 31.26 13.97
C SER A 47 8.04 31.30 15.43
N THR A 48 8.62 32.19 16.23
CA THR A 48 8.33 32.31 17.66
C THR A 48 6.95 32.84 17.95
N THR A 49 6.35 32.28 19.01
CA THR A 49 5.33 32.96 19.81
C THR A 49 6.01 33.49 21.09
N PRO A 50 5.72 34.73 21.54
CA PRO A 50 6.19 35.23 22.82
C PRO A 50 5.72 34.33 23.97
N ASP A 51 6.59 34.06 24.93
CA ASP A 51 6.22 33.32 26.14
C ASP A 51 5.68 34.31 27.18
N GLU A 52 4.35 34.41 27.33
CA GLU A 52 3.69 35.34 28.26
C GLU A 52 3.90 34.98 29.74
N SER A 53 4.35 33.76 30.06
CA SER A 53 4.35 33.25 31.44
C SER A 53 5.59 33.58 32.29
N ALA A 54 6.49 34.48 31.87
CA ALA A 54 7.71 34.78 32.64
C ALA A 54 7.83 36.27 33.01
N ALA A 55 7.59 36.57 34.29
CA ALA A 55 7.81 37.87 34.91
C ALA A 55 9.16 38.48 34.49
N SER A 56 9.12 39.75 34.05
CA SER A 56 10.24 40.47 33.43
C SER A 56 11.26 41.00 34.44
N PRO A 57 12.56 40.72 34.26
CA PRO A 57 13.61 41.68 34.62
C PRO A 57 13.95 42.57 33.40
N ALA A 58 14.07 43.87 33.64
CA ALA A 58 14.18 44.97 32.66
C ALA A 58 15.45 44.98 31.75
N ARG A 59 16.12 43.85 31.49
CA ARG A 59 17.38 43.82 30.69
C ARG A 59 17.51 42.69 29.67
N ALA A 60 16.50 41.86 29.45
CA ALA A 60 16.61 40.72 28.53
C ALA A 60 16.16 41.08 27.10
N ARG A 61 17.09 41.05 26.13
CA ARG A 61 16.85 41.39 24.72
C ARG A 61 15.91 40.37 24.05
N ALA A 62 15.07 40.84 23.12
CA ALA A 62 14.21 39.98 22.31
C ALA A 62 15.05 39.01 21.46
N VAL A 63 14.68 37.73 21.50
CA VAL A 63 15.31 36.66 20.73
C VAL A 63 14.22 36.00 19.90
N ALA A 64 14.36 36.00 18.57
CA ALA A 64 13.52 35.21 17.68
C ALA A 64 14.18 33.85 17.40
N LEU A 65 13.37 32.85 17.12
CA LEU A 65 13.73 31.47 16.82
C LEU A 65 12.85 30.99 15.66
N THR A 66 13.46 30.47 14.62
CA THR A 66 12.72 29.78 13.56
C THR A 66 13.03 28.30 13.60
N VAL A 67 12.08 27.49 13.16
CA VAL A 67 12.28 26.07 12.83
C VAL A 67 11.66 25.79 11.48
N THR A 68 12.41 25.15 10.61
CA THR A 68 12.00 24.71 9.29
C THR A 68 12.28 23.22 9.19
N GLY A 69 11.29 22.48 8.71
CA GLY A 69 11.41 21.04 8.48
C GLY A 69 10.65 20.60 7.24
N PRO A 70 10.83 19.35 6.82
CA PRO A 70 10.07 18.78 5.71
C PRO A 70 8.59 18.66 6.10
N GLN A 71 7.69 18.70 5.12
CA GLN A 71 6.27 18.40 5.36
C GLN A 71 6.04 16.90 5.60
N GLN A 72 6.82 16.04 4.95
CA GLN A 72 6.70 14.58 5.06
C GLN A 72 8.08 13.88 5.05
N VAL A 73 8.18 12.70 5.66
CA VAL A 73 9.36 11.83 5.65
C VAL A 73 8.94 10.35 5.62
N ALA A 74 9.76 9.48 5.05
CA ALA A 74 9.52 8.04 5.11
C ALA A 74 9.81 7.46 6.51
N ALA A 75 9.06 6.43 6.91
CA ALA A 75 9.26 5.65 8.12
C ALA A 75 10.66 5.01 8.11
N GLY A 76 11.33 4.99 9.26
CA GLY A 76 12.76 4.61 9.34
C GLY A 76 13.72 5.69 8.82
N GLY A 77 13.23 6.74 8.15
CA GLY A 77 14.03 7.88 7.69
C GLY A 77 14.46 8.85 8.79
N ARG A 78 14.89 10.05 8.41
CA ARG A 78 15.31 11.10 9.36
C ARG A 78 14.57 12.41 9.15
N VAL A 79 14.02 12.98 10.23
CA VAL A 79 13.49 14.34 10.25
C VAL A 79 14.65 15.31 10.44
N VAL A 80 14.95 16.08 9.40
CA VAL A 80 15.98 17.13 9.44
C VAL A 80 15.32 18.48 9.69
N LEU A 81 15.59 19.05 10.86
CA LEU A 81 15.11 20.38 11.23
C LEU A 81 16.27 21.38 11.17
N THR A 82 15.99 22.55 10.62
CA THR A 82 16.94 23.67 10.54
C THR A 82 16.29 24.93 11.08
N GLY A 83 17.09 25.94 11.41
CA GLY A 83 16.51 27.21 11.84
C GLY A 83 17.56 28.24 12.23
N LYS A 84 17.09 29.40 12.69
CA LYS A 84 17.96 30.48 13.16
C LYS A 84 17.48 31.03 14.50
N VAL A 85 18.43 31.27 15.39
CA VAL A 85 18.29 32.11 16.58
C VAL A 85 18.72 33.53 16.19
N ARG A 86 17.84 34.53 16.29
CA ARG A 86 18.15 35.94 16.03
C ARG A 86 18.05 36.74 17.32
N THR A 87 19.08 37.50 17.63
CA THR A 87 19.05 38.54 18.67
C THR A 87 18.75 39.89 18.04
N ALA A 88 18.32 40.87 18.84
CA ALA A 88 18.05 42.24 18.37
C ALA A 88 19.23 42.92 17.62
N ASP A 89 20.48 42.48 17.85
CA ASP A 89 21.69 42.97 17.16
C ASP A 89 22.16 42.05 16.01
N GLY A 90 21.36 41.05 15.62
CA GLY A 90 21.64 40.12 14.53
C GLY A 90 22.80 39.14 14.77
N ARG A 91 23.48 39.21 15.93
CA ARG A 91 24.65 38.38 16.26
C ARG A 91 24.44 37.64 17.57
N VAL A 92 24.44 36.31 17.51
CA VAL A 92 24.47 35.47 18.73
C VAL A 92 25.94 35.39 19.18
N ARG A 93 26.42 36.42 19.89
CA ARG A 93 27.84 36.57 20.33
C ARG A 93 28.41 35.31 21.03
N ARG A 94 27.55 34.42 21.53
CA ARG A 94 27.87 33.06 22.00
C ARG A 94 26.83 32.08 21.44
N THR A 95 27.28 30.90 20.98
CA THR A 95 26.38 29.82 20.50
C THR A 95 25.31 29.51 21.54
N ARG A 96 24.07 29.25 21.09
CA ARG A 96 22.96 28.94 21.99
C ARG A 96 22.55 27.49 21.86
N VAL A 97 22.26 26.84 22.98
CA VAL A 97 21.63 25.52 22.96
C VAL A 97 20.21 25.68 22.40
N VAL A 98 19.88 24.87 21.41
CA VAL A 98 18.53 24.71 20.86
C VAL A 98 18.10 23.29 21.14
N GLN A 99 16.96 23.13 21.79
CA GLN A 99 16.31 21.86 22.05
C GLN A 99 15.14 21.71 21.08
N VAL A 100 14.94 20.51 20.56
CA VAL A 100 13.70 20.16 19.86
C VAL A 100 12.89 19.26 20.77
N ALA A 101 11.63 19.66 20.98
CA ALA A 101 10.65 18.86 21.68
C ALA A 101 9.62 18.30 20.69
N GLU A 102 9.15 17.09 20.97
CA GLU A 102 8.07 16.40 20.28
C GLU A 102 6.85 16.33 21.21
N ARG A 103 5.64 16.45 20.65
CA ARG A 103 4.40 16.24 21.40
C ARG A 103 4.10 14.75 21.51
N ARG A 104 3.92 14.25 22.74
CA ARG A 104 3.51 12.88 23.10
C ARG A 104 2.42 12.98 24.14
N ASP A 105 1.30 12.28 24.01
CA ASP A 105 0.21 12.21 25.01
C ASP A 105 -0.01 13.55 25.77
N ASP A 106 -0.20 14.62 24.99
CA ASP A 106 -0.36 16.02 25.42
C ASP A 106 0.76 16.73 26.18
N HIS A 107 1.93 16.12 26.34
CA HIS A 107 3.12 16.73 26.90
C HIS A 107 4.24 16.89 25.85
N TRP A 108 5.14 17.85 26.08
CA TRP A 108 6.27 18.10 25.18
C TRP A 108 7.55 17.46 25.74
N VAL A 109 8.07 16.46 25.04
CA VAL A 109 9.29 15.72 25.42
C VAL A 109 10.47 16.19 24.57
N VAL A 110 11.59 16.54 25.21
CA VAL A 110 12.81 16.91 24.47
C VAL A 110 13.42 15.68 23.81
N VAL A 111 13.39 15.63 22.48
CA VAL A 111 13.88 14.51 21.66
C VAL A 111 15.24 14.77 21.03
N GLY A 112 15.73 16.01 21.08
CA GLY A 112 17.04 16.34 20.56
C GLY A 112 17.56 17.68 21.06
N ARG A 113 18.89 17.82 21.01
CA ARG A 113 19.59 19.04 21.39
C ARG A 113 20.69 19.32 20.37
N THR A 114 20.88 20.58 20.03
CA THR A 114 21.96 21.06 19.16
C THR A 114 22.45 22.43 19.66
N ARG A 115 23.51 22.95 19.05
CA ARG A 115 24.00 24.31 19.29
C ARG A 115 23.90 25.12 18.02
N SER A 116 23.44 26.36 18.13
CA SER A 116 23.51 27.30 17.03
C SER A 116 24.96 27.71 16.75
N THR A 117 25.24 28.09 15.52
CA THR A 117 26.49 28.76 15.13
C THR A 117 26.57 30.17 15.70
N LYS A 118 27.73 30.83 15.58
CA LYS A 118 27.89 32.26 15.91
C LYS A 118 26.98 33.19 15.09
N ARG A 119 26.49 32.72 13.93
CA ARG A 119 25.49 33.40 13.09
C ARG A 119 24.04 33.00 13.42
N GLY A 120 23.84 32.22 14.47
CA GLY A 120 22.52 31.79 14.96
C GLY A 120 21.89 30.60 14.22
N ALA A 121 22.45 30.14 13.11
CA ALA A 121 21.93 28.99 12.38
C ALA A 121 22.14 27.68 13.15
N TYR A 122 21.19 26.75 13.09
CA TYR A 122 21.31 25.41 13.66
C TYR A 122 20.69 24.36 12.74
N ARG A 123 21.12 23.11 12.90
CA ARG A 123 20.59 21.92 12.25
C ARG A 123 20.54 20.78 13.26
N ILE A 124 19.51 19.95 13.17
CA ILE A 124 19.37 18.73 13.96
C ILE A 124 18.68 17.65 13.13
N SER A 125 19.09 16.40 13.30
CA SER A 125 18.54 15.25 12.58
C SER A 125 18.04 14.22 13.57
N LEU A 126 16.72 14.00 13.58
CA LEU A 126 16.01 13.11 14.47
C LEU A 126 15.55 11.86 13.70
N ALA A 127 15.49 10.70 14.35
CA ALA A 127 14.90 9.50 13.72
C ALA A 127 13.41 9.73 13.48
N ALA A 128 12.88 9.35 12.31
CA ALA A 128 11.46 9.45 11.98
C ALA A 128 10.58 8.43 12.74
N GLY A 129 11.17 7.31 13.18
CA GLY A 129 10.42 6.19 13.76
C GLY A 129 9.85 5.27 12.67
N SER A 130 9.40 4.08 13.05
CA SER A 130 8.80 3.07 12.15
C SER A 130 7.32 3.32 11.87
N ASP A 131 6.64 4.03 12.77
CA ASP A 131 5.19 4.15 12.75
C ASP A 131 4.76 5.30 11.85
N ALA A 132 3.84 5.02 10.93
CA ALA A 132 3.23 6.05 10.11
C ALA A 132 2.31 6.94 10.96
N GLY A 133 2.31 8.25 10.67
CA GLY A 133 1.50 9.22 11.40
C GLY A 133 2.11 10.62 11.44
N ASP A 134 1.35 11.57 11.99
CA ASP A 134 1.81 12.95 12.14
C ASP A 134 2.64 13.12 13.42
N ARG A 135 3.84 13.68 13.27
CA ARG A 135 4.73 14.02 14.38
C ARG A 135 4.84 15.52 14.51
N VAL A 136 4.60 16.01 15.73
CA VAL A 136 4.53 17.45 15.99
C VAL A 136 5.74 17.89 16.80
N PHE A 137 6.54 18.77 16.23
CA PHE A 137 7.77 19.29 16.81
C PHE A 137 7.65 20.76 17.18
N ARG A 138 8.49 21.20 18.13
CA ARG A 138 8.80 22.63 18.33
C ARG A 138 10.27 22.79 18.67
N ALA A 139 10.87 23.88 18.21
CA ALA A 139 12.19 24.27 18.69
C ALA A 139 12.03 25.19 19.90
N GLN A 140 12.91 25.03 20.89
CA GLN A 140 12.97 25.89 22.06
C GLN A 140 14.43 26.15 22.41
N ALA A 141 14.72 27.38 22.83
CA ALA A 141 16.04 27.77 23.27
C ALA A 141 15.92 28.26 24.72
N PRO A 142 16.54 27.55 25.69
CA PRO A 142 16.42 27.88 27.11
C PRO A 142 16.97 29.27 27.47
N ARG A 143 16.58 29.78 28.64
CA ARG A 143 17.14 31.01 29.20
C ARG A 143 18.65 30.85 29.41
N VAL A 144 19.41 31.85 28.98
CA VAL A 144 20.84 31.97 29.23
C VAL A 144 21.15 33.42 29.56
N GLN A 145 22.20 33.69 30.34
CA GLN A 145 22.58 35.01 30.84
C GLN A 145 22.25 36.17 29.85
N ARG A 146 21.35 37.08 30.27
CA ARG A 146 20.85 38.26 29.50
C ARG A 146 19.93 37.98 28.29
N LEU A 147 19.54 36.73 28.03
CA LEU A 147 18.60 36.35 26.96
C LEU A 147 17.42 35.53 27.52
N ARG A 148 16.19 35.87 27.10
CA ARG A 148 14.96 35.17 27.52
C ARG A 148 14.87 33.79 26.88
N ALA A 149 14.19 32.86 27.56
CA ALA A 149 13.76 31.62 26.92
C ALA A 149 12.81 31.95 25.76
N VAL A 150 12.84 31.13 24.70
CA VAL A 150 11.96 31.32 23.55
C VAL A 150 11.65 29.98 22.89
N ARG A 151 10.45 29.85 22.32
CA ARG A 151 9.95 28.67 21.63
C ARG A 151 9.25 29.04 20.33
N THR A 152 9.24 28.12 19.38
CA THR A 152 8.43 28.22 18.16
C THR A 152 7.01 27.74 18.40
N GLY A 153 6.11 28.06 17.46
CA GLY A 153 4.88 27.29 17.28
C GLY A 153 5.16 25.82 16.92
N ALA A 154 4.09 25.05 16.82
CA ALA A 154 4.13 23.65 16.41
C ALA A 154 4.42 23.50 14.91
N LEU A 155 5.36 22.63 14.57
CA LEU A 155 5.69 22.19 13.23
C LEU A 155 5.25 20.73 13.08
N SER A 156 4.26 20.46 12.24
CA SER A 156 3.84 19.10 11.92
C SER A 156 4.68 18.52 10.78
N VAL A 157 5.09 17.26 10.92
CA VAL A 157 5.78 16.46 9.90
C VAL A 157 5.07 15.12 9.80
N ARG A 158 4.63 14.73 8.61
CA ARG A 158 3.98 13.44 8.37
C ARG A 158 5.01 12.35 8.11
N VAL A 159 5.02 11.29 8.91
CA VAL A 159 5.77 10.06 8.65
C VAL A 159 4.89 9.15 7.79
N VAL A 160 5.34 8.88 6.56
CA VAL A 160 4.68 7.96 5.62
C VAL A 160 5.40 6.61 5.66
N ALA A 161 4.70 5.49 5.51
CA ALA A 161 5.36 4.18 5.46
C ALA A 161 6.44 4.18 4.36
N SER A 162 7.67 3.79 4.70
CA SER A 162 8.76 3.68 3.73
C SER A 162 8.53 2.44 2.88
N GLN A 163 8.12 2.63 1.63
CA GLN A 163 8.12 1.58 0.61
C GLN A 163 9.59 1.36 0.22
N VAL A 164 10.30 0.43 0.87
CA VAL A 164 11.48 -0.13 0.21
C VAL A 164 10.92 -0.92 -0.97
N GLU A 165 11.02 -0.35 -2.18
CA GLU A 165 10.53 -1.02 -3.38
C GLU A 165 11.26 -2.37 -3.53
N ARG A 166 10.51 -3.46 -3.47
CA ARG A 166 10.99 -4.81 -3.76
C ARG A 166 10.38 -5.30 -5.07
N PRO A 167 10.98 -4.97 -6.23
CA PRO A 167 10.48 -5.42 -7.53
C PRO A 167 10.71 -6.93 -7.75
N ASP A 168 11.49 -7.58 -6.91
CA ASP A 168 11.71 -9.03 -6.87
C ASP A 168 10.74 -9.77 -5.94
N ASP A 169 9.88 -9.05 -5.22
CA ASP A 169 8.90 -9.61 -4.29
C ASP A 169 7.62 -10.03 -5.02
N TRP A 170 7.73 -11.11 -5.79
CA TRP A 170 6.64 -11.79 -6.46
C TRP A 170 7.08 -13.22 -6.81
N THR A 171 6.10 -14.09 -7.05
CA THR A 171 6.34 -15.47 -7.50
C THR A 171 5.37 -15.82 -8.64
N PHE A 172 5.63 -16.90 -9.37
CA PHE A 172 4.62 -17.50 -10.24
C PHE A 172 3.69 -18.38 -9.41
N LEU A 173 2.44 -18.55 -9.86
CA LEU A 173 1.48 -19.45 -9.25
C LEU A 173 1.91 -20.92 -9.40
N MET A 174 2.51 -21.27 -10.54
CA MET A 174 2.94 -22.63 -10.86
C MET A 174 4.47 -22.70 -11.00
N ASP A 175 5.04 -23.83 -10.60
CA ASP A 175 6.46 -24.12 -10.79
C ASP A 175 6.83 -24.07 -12.28
N GLY A 176 7.93 -23.39 -12.58
CA GLY A 176 8.37 -23.13 -13.96
C GLY A 176 7.61 -22.02 -14.67
N GLY A 177 6.68 -21.34 -14.00
CA GLY A 177 5.95 -20.20 -14.52
C GLY A 177 4.69 -20.57 -15.29
N SER A 178 3.69 -19.71 -15.20
CA SER A 178 2.42 -19.84 -15.91
C SER A 178 1.90 -18.48 -16.36
N ARG A 179 1.33 -18.41 -17.57
CA ARG A 179 0.63 -17.22 -18.08
C ARG A 179 -0.38 -17.59 -19.15
N TRP A 180 -1.28 -16.66 -19.46
CA TRP A 180 -2.19 -16.77 -20.61
C TRP A 180 -1.48 -16.39 -21.90
N ASN A 181 -1.98 -16.87 -23.04
CA ASN A 181 -1.56 -16.36 -24.34
C ASN A 181 -2.09 -14.93 -24.54
N PRO A 182 -1.22 -13.90 -24.60
CA PRO A 182 -1.69 -12.52 -24.70
C PRO A 182 -2.22 -12.13 -26.08
N CYS A 183 -2.08 -13.01 -27.07
CA CYS A 183 -2.44 -12.72 -28.46
C CYS A 183 -3.91 -13.02 -28.79
N GLU A 184 -4.65 -13.56 -27.84
CA GLU A 184 -6.10 -13.73 -27.92
C GLU A 184 -6.78 -13.00 -26.76
N PRO A 185 -7.98 -12.41 -26.96
CA PRO A 185 -8.76 -11.86 -25.86
C PRO A 185 -9.14 -12.96 -24.87
N ILE A 186 -8.90 -12.72 -23.57
CA ILE A 186 -9.31 -13.62 -22.50
C ILE A 186 -10.76 -13.32 -22.13
N THR A 187 -11.66 -14.28 -22.32
CA THR A 187 -13.08 -14.10 -22.03
C THR A 187 -13.35 -14.28 -20.53
N TRP A 188 -14.28 -13.50 -19.99
CA TRP A 188 -14.74 -13.66 -18.62
C TRP A 188 -16.25 -13.59 -18.50
N SER A 189 -16.81 -14.35 -17.57
CA SER A 189 -18.24 -14.39 -17.29
C SER A 189 -18.51 -14.22 -15.79
N TYR A 190 -19.66 -13.67 -15.45
CA TYR A 190 -20.02 -13.33 -14.07
C TYR A 190 -21.31 -14.02 -13.65
N ASN A 191 -21.30 -14.68 -12.50
CA ASN A 191 -22.48 -15.24 -11.88
C ASN A 191 -23.04 -14.27 -10.84
N PRO A 192 -24.18 -13.60 -11.11
CA PRO A 192 -24.80 -12.67 -10.15
C PRO A 192 -25.57 -13.39 -9.03
N ALA A 193 -25.79 -14.71 -9.13
CA ALA A 193 -26.60 -15.43 -8.17
C ALA A 193 -25.91 -15.47 -6.79
N GLY A 194 -26.61 -14.95 -5.78
CA GLY A 194 -26.10 -14.93 -4.40
C GLY A 194 -24.99 -13.90 -4.18
N GLU A 195 -24.87 -12.88 -5.02
CA GLU A 195 -23.91 -11.80 -4.81
C GLU A 195 -24.15 -11.09 -3.47
N ALA A 196 -23.07 -10.66 -2.81
CA ALA A 196 -23.16 -9.93 -1.55
C ALA A 196 -23.66 -8.48 -1.74
N TYR A 197 -23.53 -7.95 -2.96
CA TYR A 197 -23.92 -6.63 -3.43
C TYR A 197 -23.89 -6.61 -4.97
N ASP A 198 -24.41 -5.56 -5.60
CA ASP A 198 -24.31 -5.35 -7.06
C ASP A 198 -22.84 -5.12 -7.48
N ALA A 199 -22.12 -6.23 -7.69
CA ALA A 199 -20.67 -6.24 -7.75
C ALA A 199 -20.12 -6.17 -9.18
N LEU A 200 -20.97 -6.28 -10.20
CA LEU A 200 -20.53 -6.31 -11.59
C LEU A 200 -19.69 -5.08 -11.96
N ALA A 201 -20.01 -3.91 -11.39
CA ALA A 201 -19.23 -2.69 -11.58
C ALA A 201 -17.80 -2.81 -11.02
N ASP A 202 -17.63 -3.41 -9.84
CA ASP A 202 -16.31 -3.64 -9.24
C ASP A 202 -15.54 -4.72 -10.00
N VAL A 203 -16.19 -5.81 -10.44
CA VAL A 203 -15.58 -6.86 -11.27
C VAL A 203 -15.06 -6.26 -12.57
N THR A 204 -15.89 -5.46 -13.25
CA THR A 204 -15.52 -4.78 -14.51
C THR A 204 -14.34 -3.82 -14.29
N ALA A 205 -14.37 -3.06 -13.19
CA ALA A 205 -13.28 -2.14 -12.85
C ALA A 205 -11.98 -2.88 -12.49
N ALA A 206 -12.05 -4.06 -11.86
CA ALA A 206 -10.88 -4.88 -11.57
C ALA A 206 -10.20 -5.36 -12.87
N PHE A 207 -10.98 -5.91 -13.81
CA PHE A 207 -10.47 -6.28 -15.15
C PHE A 207 -9.86 -5.09 -15.88
N SER A 208 -10.50 -3.91 -15.83
CA SER A 208 -9.97 -2.68 -16.46
C SER A 208 -8.61 -2.25 -15.86
N LYS A 209 -8.46 -2.28 -14.53
CA LYS A 209 -7.20 -1.97 -13.84
C LYS A 209 -6.09 -2.96 -14.21
N ILE A 210 -6.42 -4.25 -14.26
CA ILE A 210 -5.47 -5.32 -14.59
C ILE A 210 -5.07 -5.22 -16.06
N ALA A 211 -6.02 -5.03 -16.99
CA ALA A 211 -5.73 -4.79 -18.40
C ALA A 211 -4.73 -3.64 -18.59
N SER A 212 -4.93 -2.54 -17.86
CA SER A 212 -4.06 -1.37 -17.92
C SER A 212 -2.63 -1.65 -17.44
N ALA A 213 -2.47 -2.56 -16.47
CA ALA A 213 -1.15 -2.90 -15.92
C ALA A 213 -0.45 -4.02 -16.70
N SER A 214 -1.19 -5.00 -17.23
CA SER A 214 -0.65 -6.19 -17.89
C SER A 214 -0.55 -6.06 -19.41
N GLY A 215 -1.34 -5.19 -20.02
CA GLY A 215 -1.52 -5.12 -21.47
C GLY A 215 -2.37 -6.25 -22.06
N LEU A 216 -2.94 -7.13 -21.23
CA LEU A 216 -3.86 -8.18 -21.67
C LEU A 216 -5.22 -7.59 -22.06
N THR A 217 -5.90 -8.24 -23.00
CA THR A 217 -7.25 -7.88 -23.41
C THR A 217 -8.26 -8.81 -22.77
N PHE A 218 -9.29 -8.25 -22.12
CA PHE A 218 -10.37 -9.01 -21.50
C PHE A 218 -11.71 -8.71 -22.17
N GLN A 219 -12.50 -9.74 -22.44
CA GLN A 219 -13.82 -9.61 -23.05
C GLN A 219 -14.90 -10.16 -22.11
N TYR A 220 -15.88 -9.33 -21.76
CA TYR A 220 -17.03 -9.79 -20.99
C TYR A 220 -17.96 -10.63 -21.87
N ALA A 221 -18.13 -11.90 -21.52
CA ALA A 221 -18.99 -12.86 -22.21
C ALA A 221 -20.44 -12.85 -21.69
N GLY A 222 -20.75 -12.03 -20.68
CA GLY A 222 -22.08 -11.92 -20.10
C GLY A 222 -22.28 -12.73 -18.81
N PRO A 223 -23.54 -12.81 -18.33
CA PRO A 223 -23.87 -13.54 -17.12
C PRO A 223 -23.75 -15.06 -17.33
N THR A 224 -23.42 -15.79 -16.26
CA THR A 224 -23.32 -17.25 -16.27
C THR A 224 -23.91 -17.84 -14.99
N PRO A 225 -24.50 -19.05 -15.00
CA PRO A 225 -24.86 -19.76 -13.78
C PRO A 225 -23.69 -20.51 -13.15
N LEU A 226 -22.53 -20.56 -13.81
CA LEU A 226 -21.39 -21.36 -13.39
C LEU A 226 -20.68 -20.73 -12.19
N VAL A 227 -20.16 -21.57 -11.30
CA VAL A 227 -19.36 -21.16 -10.14
C VAL A 227 -18.39 -22.28 -9.80
N TYR A 228 -17.18 -21.93 -9.41
CA TYR A 228 -16.21 -22.91 -8.95
C TYR A 228 -16.51 -23.29 -7.50
N LEU A 229 -16.77 -24.57 -7.25
CA LEU A 229 -17.04 -25.12 -5.91
C LEU A 229 -16.05 -26.25 -5.57
N GLY A 230 -14.78 -26.10 -5.96
CA GLY A 230 -13.72 -27.08 -5.71
C GLY A 230 -13.52 -28.10 -6.84
N ALA A 231 -14.25 -27.98 -7.94
CA ALA A 231 -14.12 -28.85 -9.11
C ALA A 231 -14.18 -28.04 -10.40
N SER A 232 -13.08 -28.02 -11.16
CA SER A 232 -12.92 -27.20 -12.36
C SER A 232 -13.79 -27.65 -13.55
N ASN A 233 -14.24 -28.91 -13.55
CA ASN A 233 -15.21 -29.42 -14.53
C ASN A 233 -16.59 -28.74 -14.39
N ALA A 234 -16.91 -28.17 -13.22
CA ALA A 234 -18.13 -27.37 -13.03
C ALA A 234 -18.15 -26.09 -13.89
N LEU A 235 -17.01 -25.70 -14.47
CA LEU A 235 -16.88 -24.53 -15.33
C LEU A 235 -16.89 -24.88 -16.84
N THR A 236 -17.18 -26.14 -17.18
CA THR A 236 -17.15 -26.60 -18.58
C THR A 236 -18.20 -25.85 -19.41
N GLY A 237 -17.80 -25.35 -20.58
CA GLY A 237 -18.65 -24.57 -21.47
C GLY A 237 -18.83 -23.10 -21.07
N GLY A 238 -18.16 -22.65 -19.99
CA GLY A 238 -18.08 -21.25 -19.62
C GLY A 238 -17.01 -20.47 -20.41
N ALA A 239 -16.90 -19.18 -20.09
CA ALA A 239 -15.77 -18.35 -20.52
C ALA A 239 -14.44 -18.84 -19.93
N ASP A 240 -13.34 -18.29 -20.40
CA ASP A 240 -11.99 -18.64 -19.92
C ASP A 240 -11.87 -18.40 -18.42
N ILE A 241 -12.41 -17.27 -17.94
CA ILE A 241 -12.47 -16.92 -16.52
C ILE A 241 -13.93 -16.88 -16.03
N THR A 242 -14.23 -17.59 -14.94
CA THR A 242 -15.55 -17.52 -14.29
C THR A 242 -15.46 -16.84 -12.92
N ILE A 243 -16.28 -15.80 -12.71
CA ILE A 243 -16.37 -15.08 -11.45
C ILE A 243 -17.72 -15.42 -10.82
N GLY A 244 -17.72 -15.83 -9.56
CA GLY A 244 -18.95 -16.16 -8.84
C GLY A 244 -18.82 -16.05 -7.33
N TRP A 245 -19.86 -16.50 -6.65
CA TRP A 245 -20.03 -16.35 -5.22
C TRP A 245 -20.32 -17.69 -4.56
N ALA A 246 -19.75 -17.90 -3.39
CA ALA A 246 -20.06 -19.05 -2.55
C ALA A 246 -19.99 -18.64 -1.08
N ASN A 247 -20.27 -19.60 -0.20
CA ASN A 247 -19.95 -19.49 1.22
C ASN A 247 -19.25 -20.76 1.67
N ALA A 248 -18.72 -20.73 2.89
CA ALA A 248 -18.00 -21.85 3.50
C ALA A 248 -18.77 -23.18 3.55
N ARG A 249 -20.11 -23.20 3.40
CA ARG A 249 -20.89 -24.46 3.33
C ARG A 249 -20.81 -25.11 1.95
N LEU A 250 -20.71 -24.31 0.89
CA LEU A 250 -20.64 -24.78 -0.50
C LEU A 250 -19.20 -24.98 -0.96
N LEU A 251 -18.28 -24.17 -0.44
CA LEU A 251 -16.84 -24.25 -0.73
C LEU A 251 -16.07 -24.14 0.59
N SER A 252 -15.61 -25.28 1.11
CA SER A 252 -14.94 -25.36 2.42
C SER A 252 -13.64 -24.55 2.49
N SER A 253 -13.01 -24.22 1.36
CA SER A 253 -11.83 -23.34 1.32
C SER A 253 -12.12 -21.90 1.77
N LEU A 254 -13.39 -21.49 1.87
CA LEU A 254 -13.80 -20.16 2.37
C LEU A 254 -13.95 -20.10 3.90
N VAL A 255 -13.50 -21.11 4.66
CA VAL A 255 -13.49 -21.06 6.13
C VAL A 255 -12.40 -20.11 6.66
N ASN A 256 -12.47 -19.77 7.96
CA ASN A 256 -11.41 -19.06 8.69
C ASN A 256 -11.06 -17.66 8.14
N SER A 257 -12.06 -16.86 7.78
CA SER A 257 -11.89 -15.47 7.30
C SER A 257 -11.22 -15.34 5.93
N VAL A 258 -11.30 -16.40 5.12
CA VAL A 258 -11.02 -16.36 3.70
C VAL A 258 -12.17 -15.67 2.99
N VAL A 259 -11.87 -14.66 2.17
CA VAL A 259 -12.89 -13.81 1.52
C VAL A 259 -12.93 -13.94 0.00
N GLY A 260 -11.98 -14.68 -0.56
CA GLY A 260 -11.85 -14.95 -1.98
C GLY A 260 -11.00 -16.19 -2.24
N LEU A 261 -11.21 -16.80 -3.40
CA LEU A 261 -10.38 -17.86 -3.93
C LEU A 261 -10.24 -17.70 -5.45
N GLY A 262 -9.03 -17.39 -5.88
CA GLY A 262 -8.57 -17.33 -7.26
C GLY A 262 -7.74 -18.56 -7.61
N GLY A 263 -7.85 -19.01 -8.85
CA GLY A 263 -7.04 -20.13 -9.33
C GLY A 263 -7.17 -20.33 -10.83
N ALA A 264 -6.28 -21.15 -11.38
CA ALA A 264 -6.24 -21.45 -12.80
C ALA A 264 -5.85 -22.90 -13.09
N LEU A 265 -6.22 -23.36 -14.27
CA LEU A 265 -5.68 -24.56 -14.92
C LEU A 265 -4.85 -24.15 -16.13
N GLY A 266 -3.88 -24.99 -16.46
CA GLY A 266 -3.06 -24.83 -17.64
C GLY A 266 -2.65 -26.14 -18.28
N THR A 267 -2.07 -26.02 -19.47
CA THR A 267 -1.44 -27.11 -20.22
C THR A 267 0.06 -26.88 -20.29
N LYS A 268 0.85 -27.95 -20.18
CA LYS A 268 2.31 -27.87 -20.32
C LYS A 268 2.65 -27.42 -21.74
N VAL A 269 3.55 -26.44 -21.83
CA VAL A 269 4.11 -25.93 -23.08
C VAL A 269 5.64 -26.00 -23.04
N SER A 270 6.28 -25.94 -24.20
CA SER A 270 7.74 -26.04 -24.32
C SER A 270 8.27 -25.02 -25.31
N GLY A 271 9.45 -24.47 -25.06
CA GLY A 271 10.06 -23.46 -25.94
C GLY A 271 9.62 -22.02 -25.65
N HIS A 272 8.89 -21.80 -24.54
CA HIS A 272 8.45 -20.49 -24.08
C HIS A 272 9.14 -20.10 -22.76
N ASP A 273 8.90 -18.88 -22.31
CA ASP A 273 9.40 -18.30 -21.05
C ASP A 273 8.73 -18.87 -19.79
N VAL A 274 7.69 -19.70 -19.97
CA VAL A 274 6.92 -20.38 -18.93
C VAL A 274 6.75 -21.87 -19.26
N ALA A 275 6.51 -22.68 -18.23
CA ALA A 275 6.22 -24.10 -18.40
C ALA A 275 4.73 -24.40 -18.68
N TRP A 276 3.83 -23.44 -18.41
CA TRP A 276 2.38 -23.62 -18.49
C TRP A 276 1.68 -22.48 -19.23
N GLU A 277 0.84 -22.85 -20.20
CA GLU A 277 -0.16 -21.97 -20.77
C GLU A 277 -1.47 -22.12 -19.98
N LEU A 278 -1.95 -21.02 -19.41
CA LEU A 278 -3.22 -21.00 -18.69
C LEU A 278 -4.39 -21.00 -19.69
N THR A 279 -5.39 -21.82 -19.40
CA THR A 279 -6.54 -22.07 -20.30
C THR A 279 -7.89 -21.97 -19.60
N ARG A 280 -7.90 -21.93 -18.26
CA ARG A 280 -9.12 -21.74 -17.47
C ARG A 280 -8.79 -21.07 -16.14
N GLY A 281 -9.66 -20.18 -15.69
CA GLY A 281 -9.52 -19.45 -14.44
C GLY A 281 -10.84 -19.31 -13.68
N TRP A 282 -10.74 -19.07 -12.38
CA TRP A 282 -11.90 -18.74 -11.56
C TRP A 282 -11.57 -17.76 -10.45
N VAL A 283 -12.58 -16.99 -10.08
CA VAL A 283 -12.63 -16.24 -8.81
C VAL A 283 -13.93 -16.59 -8.11
N THR A 284 -13.84 -17.08 -6.88
CA THR A 284 -15.00 -17.34 -6.03
C THR A 284 -14.93 -16.47 -4.79
N LEU A 285 -15.87 -15.54 -4.64
CA LEU A 285 -15.94 -14.61 -3.52
C LEU A 285 -16.86 -15.13 -2.42
N ASP A 286 -16.51 -14.87 -1.16
CA ASP A 286 -17.40 -15.19 -0.03
C ASP A 286 -18.55 -14.17 0.05
N ASN A 287 -19.79 -14.67 0.00
CA ASN A 287 -21.00 -13.86 0.11
C ASN A 287 -21.61 -13.78 1.53
N ALA A 288 -21.12 -14.56 2.48
CA ALA A 288 -21.76 -14.81 3.76
C ALA A 288 -20.90 -14.52 5.00
N ASP A 289 -19.59 -14.25 4.85
CA ASP A 289 -18.75 -13.91 6.01
C ASP A 289 -19.30 -12.65 6.75
N PRO A 290 -19.46 -12.69 8.10
CA PRO A 290 -19.89 -11.54 8.88
C PRO A 290 -18.92 -10.34 8.84
N LEU A 291 -17.63 -10.61 8.61
CA LEU A 291 -16.55 -9.64 8.43
C LEU A 291 -16.27 -9.35 6.95
N ARG A 292 -17.15 -9.78 6.03
CA ARG A 292 -16.93 -9.65 4.58
C ARG A 292 -16.50 -8.24 4.15
N PRO A 293 -15.72 -8.14 3.07
CA PRO A 293 -15.25 -6.87 2.54
C PRO A 293 -16.41 -5.93 2.18
N ARG A 294 -16.13 -4.62 2.16
CA ARG A 294 -17.09 -3.62 1.65
C ARG A 294 -16.96 -3.48 0.12
N PRO A 295 -18.02 -3.02 -0.59
CA PRO A 295 -17.91 -2.63 -2.00
C PRO A 295 -16.80 -1.59 -2.25
N GLY A 296 -16.30 -1.54 -3.49
CA GLY A 296 -15.26 -0.61 -3.94
C GLY A 296 -13.83 -1.14 -3.78
N PHE A 297 -12.83 -0.24 -3.87
CA PHE A 297 -11.39 -0.57 -3.94
C PHE A 297 -10.57 -0.02 -2.75
N GLY A 298 -11.23 0.23 -1.62
CA GLY A 298 -10.58 0.69 -0.39
C GLY A 298 -9.87 -0.43 0.38
N ALA A 299 -9.39 -0.11 1.58
CA ALA A 299 -8.85 -1.12 2.50
C ALA A 299 -9.91 -2.15 2.88
N SER A 300 -9.57 -3.44 2.81
CA SER A 300 -10.45 -4.56 3.13
C SER A 300 -11.76 -4.53 2.33
N SER A 301 -11.64 -4.30 1.02
CA SER A 301 -12.76 -4.19 0.09
C SER A 301 -12.82 -5.34 -0.91
N PHE A 302 -13.99 -5.56 -1.52
CA PHE A 302 -14.15 -6.59 -2.54
C PHE A 302 -13.34 -6.27 -3.79
N GLY A 303 -13.16 -5.01 -4.17
CA GLY A 303 -12.28 -4.61 -5.25
C GLY A 303 -10.81 -4.95 -4.97
N GLN A 304 -10.35 -4.83 -3.71
CA GLN A 304 -9.00 -5.29 -3.33
C GLN A 304 -8.85 -6.81 -3.51
N VAL A 305 -9.83 -7.58 -3.00
CA VAL A 305 -9.85 -9.05 -3.13
C VAL A 305 -9.92 -9.46 -4.60
N LEU A 306 -10.81 -8.85 -5.38
CA LEU A 306 -10.95 -9.10 -6.82
C LEU A 306 -9.63 -8.89 -7.57
N LEU A 307 -8.90 -7.81 -7.28
CA LEU A 307 -7.60 -7.59 -7.92
C LEU A 307 -6.59 -8.69 -7.55
N HIS A 308 -6.50 -9.08 -6.27
CA HIS A 308 -5.61 -10.13 -5.79
C HIS A 308 -5.94 -11.49 -6.44
N GLU A 309 -7.19 -11.93 -6.35
CA GLU A 309 -7.60 -13.24 -6.87
C GLU A 309 -7.51 -13.30 -8.40
N THR A 310 -7.77 -12.19 -9.09
CA THR A 310 -7.62 -12.15 -10.55
C THR A 310 -6.15 -12.21 -10.96
N LEU A 311 -5.21 -11.68 -10.16
CA LEU A 311 -3.79 -11.87 -10.43
C LEU A 311 -3.34 -13.33 -10.23
N HIS A 312 -3.92 -14.05 -9.28
CA HIS A 312 -3.76 -15.52 -9.22
C HIS A 312 -4.28 -16.19 -10.50
N VAL A 313 -5.48 -15.82 -10.96
CA VAL A 313 -6.03 -16.35 -12.23
C VAL A 313 -5.08 -16.14 -13.42
N LEU A 314 -4.28 -15.08 -13.40
CA LEU A 314 -3.33 -14.77 -14.48
C LEU A 314 -1.96 -15.44 -14.33
N GLY A 315 -1.73 -16.17 -13.24
CA GLY A 315 -0.49 -16.94 -13.01
C GLY A 315 0.48 -16.31 -12.02
N LEU A 316 0.07 -15.26 -11.29
CA LEU A 316 0.90 -14.66 -10.23
C LEU A 316 0.68 -15.40 -8.90
N GLY A 317 1.76 -15.70 -8.19
CA GLY A 317 1.74 -16.24 -6.84
C GLY A 317 1.78 -15.15 -5.77
N HIS A 318 1.89 -15.55 -4.51
CA HIS A 318 1.99 -14.60 -3.40
C HIS A 318 3.31 -13.83 -3.40
N ALA A 319 3.23 -12.64 -2.81
CA ALA A 319 4.36 -11.84 -2.38
C ALA A 319 4.51 -11.88 -0.85
N GLU A 320 5.69 -11.52 -0.35
CA GLU A 320 6.04 -11.56 1.06
C GLU A 320 5.72 -10.25 1.80
N GLN A 321 5.88 -9.08 1.16
CA GLN A 321 5.72 -7.80 1.86
C GLN A 321 4.25 -7.37 1.97
N PRO A 322 3.79 -6.88 3.15
CA PRO A 322 2.42 -6.39 3.35
C PRO A 322 1.98 -5.22 2.47
N THR A 323 2.91 -4.61 1.74
CA THR A 323 2.66 -3.51 0.81
C THR A 323 2.34 -3.98 -0.60
N GLN A 324 2.60 -5.25 -0.93
CA GLN A 324 2.22 -5.83 -2.21
C GLN A 324 0.75 -6.27 -2.14
N LEU A 325 -0.01 -6.00 -3.18
CA LEU A 325 -1.35 -6.52 -3.37
C LEU A 325 -1.37 -8.05 -3.27
N MET A 326 -0.36 -8.75 -3.79
CA MET A 326 -0.22 -10.20 -3.70
C MET A 326 0.23 -10.71 -2.33
N TYR A 327 0.32 -9.88 -1.30
CA TYR A 327 0.47 -10.37 0.07
C TYR A 327 -0.80 -11.15 0.49
N PRO A 328 -0.70 -12.36 1.08
CA PRO A 328 -1.83 -13.26 1.36
C PRO A 328 -2.81 -12.77 2.44
N VAL A 329 -2.70 -11.51 2.87
CA VAL A 329 -3.60 -10.90 3.84
C VAL A 329 -4.02 -9.52 3.35
N ALA A 330 -5.33 -9.29 3.24
CA ALA A 330 -5.86 -7.97 2.90
C ALA A 330 -5.68 -6.99 4.08
N THR A 331 -4.98 -5.89 3.83
CA THR A 331 -4.73 -4.81 4.78
C THR A 331 -4.98 -3.44 4.14
N GLY A 332 -4.87 -2.36 4.93
CA GLY A 332 -4.89 -1.00 4.39
C GLY A 332 -3.61 -0.60 3.64
N GLN A 333 -2.57 -1.43 3.64
CA GLN A 333 -1.28 -1.14 3.00
C GLN A 333 -1.19 -1.65 1.56
N ASN A 334 -2.07 -2.58 1.15
CA ASN A 334 -2.01 -3.28 -0.13
C ASN A 334 -3.32 -3.16 -0.94
N THR A 335 -3.79 -1.94 -1.14
CA THR A 335 -5.00 -1.63 -1.94
C THR A 335 -4.69 -1.28 -3.40
N THR A 336 -3.40 -1.21 -3.74
CA THR A 336 -2.88 -0.91 -5.07
C THR A 336 -1.73 -1.85 -5.40
N PHE A 337 -1.41 -2.02 -6.69
CA PHE A 337 -0.23 -2.79 -7.09
C PHE A 337 1.05 -2.16 -6.53
N GLY A 338 1.80 -2.94 -5.76
CA GLY A 338 3.15 -2.63 -5.32
C GLY A 338 4.19 -2.92 -6.41
N ALA A 339 5.45 -2.63 -6.11
CA ALA A 339 6.55 -2.77 -7.07
C ALA A 339 6.78 -4.22 -7.51
N GLY A 340 6.59 -5.18 -6.61
CA GLY A 340 6.71 -6.60 -6.87
C GLY A 340 5.55 -7.10 -7.73
N ASP A 341 4.33 -6.69 -7.40
CA ASP A 341 3.14 -7.00 -8.21
C ASP A 341 3.31 -6.52 -9.65
N LEU A 342 3.74 -5.27 -9.86
CA LEU A 342 3.94 -4.70 -11.20
C LEU A 342 5.04 -5.42 -11.98
N ALA A 343 6.12 -5.81 -11.32
CA ALA A 343 7.20 -6.59 -11.94
C ALA A 343 6.72 -7.99 -12.34
N GLY A 344 5.94 -8.65 -11.49
CA GLY A 344 5.31 -9.92 -11.78
C GLY A 344 4.27 -9.83 -12.90
N ILE A 345 3.39 -8.83 -12.86
CA ILE A 345 2.41 -8.53 -13.92
C ILE A 345 3.10 -8.37 -15.27
N ALA A 346 4.27 -7.72 -15.34
CA ALA A 346 5.02 -7.58 -16.58
C ALA A 346 5.52 -8.93 -17.13
N ARG A 347 5.67 -9.97 -16.30
CA ARG A 347 6.05 -11.33 -16.71
C ARG A 347 4.89 -12.21 -17.14
N ILE A 348 3.69 -11.97 -16.60
CA ILE A 348 2.48 -12.73 -16.96
C ILE A 348 1.59 -12.00 -18.00
N GLY A 349 1.90 -10.73 -18.28
CA GLY A 349 1.16 -9.87 -19.20
C GLY A 349 1.55 -10.04 -20.67
N ALA A 350 1.25 -9.02 -21.48
CA ALA A 350 1.49 -9.05 -22.92
C ALA A 350 2.94 -8.83 -23.35
N GLY A 351 3.79 -8.28 -22.47
CA GLY A 351 5.18 -7.93 -22.77
C GLY A 351 6.04 -9.08 -23.32
N PRO A 352 5.96 -10.31 -22.78
CA PRO A 352 6.70 -11.46 -23.29
C PRO A 352 6.27 -11.98 -24.67
N GLY A 353 5.12 -11.56 -25.20
CA GLY A 353 4.60 -12.01 -26.49
C GLY A 353 3.78 -13.31 -26.44
N CYS A 354 3.35 -13.80 -27.61
CA CYS A 354 2.44 -14.94 -27.73
C CYS A 354 3.02 -16.23 -27.12
N LEU A 355 2.12 -17.11 -26.68
CA LEU A 355 2.38 -18.54 -26.52
C LEU A 355 1.99 -19.27 -27.82
#